data_AF-A0A1V5MTJ5-F1
#
_entry.id   AF-A0A1V5MTJ5-F1
#
_cell.length_a   1.000
_cell.length_b   1.000
_cell.length_c   1.000
_cell.angle_alpha   90.00
_cell.angle_beta   90.00
_cell.angle_gamma   90.00
#
_symmetry.space_group_name_H-M   'P 1'
#
loop_
_entity.id
_entity.type
_entity.pdbx_description
1 polymer ?
#
loop_
_entity_poly.entity_id
_entity_poly.type
_entity_poly.pdbx_seq_one_letter_code
_entity_poly.pdbx_strand_id
1 'polypeptide(L)'
;MTGYYAMGVPAILGAAFGLLRNKKITQKERLASTYLGAMTGLGDDFFDKDKMDNDALNRLLDALIKGTGNYKPKNTKEKMFLTLYQIVLENTTRHEKINQCIRAVFNAQLKSLKQAGSPLNENEIKEITLLKGGVSLLLYRSLFDNEADETEERMLYAIGGLMQLSNDLFDVYKDSCSNIQTLVTSCSDIRKLRNTYKKMMYEALALAYTTPYKKTHIKKFLFFIGIAICRAYVCFDQLEKLQLNNNNYFNPKLYTRKELICDMEKPRNLLSSIRYYNRYRF
;
A
#
# COMPACT_ATOMS: atom_id res chain seq x y z
N MET A 1 -3.28 -7.18 13.30
CA MET A 1 -3.10 -6.57 11.97
C MET A 1 -4.41 -6.40 11.21
N THR A 2 -5.32 -7.38 11.21
CA THR A 2 -6.64 -7.31 10.54
C THR A 2 -7.50 -6.10 10.93
N GLY A 3 -7.49 -5.68 12.21
CA GLY A 3 -8.24 -4.49 12.66
C GLY A 3 -7.79 -3.15 12.06
N TYR A 4 -6.48 -2.98 11.83
CA TYR A 4 -5.94 -1.75 11.20
C TYR A 4 -6.29 -1.67 9.72
N TYR A 5 -6.26 -2.81 9.00
CA TYR A 5 -6.62 -2.85 7.58
C TYR A 5 -8.12 -2.70 7.34
N ALA A 6 -8.98 -3.36 8.12
CA ALA A 6 -10.43 -3.32 7.93
C ALA A 6 -11.04 -1.94 8.23
N MET A 7 -10.48 -1.18 9.18
CA MET A 7 -10.98 0.15 9.53
C MET A 7 -10.09 1.29 9.02
N GLY A 8 -8.77 1.18 9.12
CA GLY A 8 -7.84 2.25 8.80
C GLY A 8 -7.73 2.53 7.30
N VAL A 9 -7.52 1.51 6.47
CA VAL A 9 -7.32 1.70 5.02
C VAL A 9 -8.60 2.20 4.33
N PRO A 10 -9.79 1.61 4.56
CA PRO A 10 -11.07 2.10 4.03
C PRO A 10 -11.48 3.48 4.57
N ALA A 11 -11.28 3.75 5.86
CA ALA A 11 -11.61 5.06 6.42
C ALA A 11 -10.69 6.15 5.87
N ILE A 12 -9.41 5.85 5.65
CA ILE A 12 -8.46 6.81 5.14
C ILE A 12 -8.63 7.00 3.62
N LEU A 13 -8.50 5.92 2.84
CA LEU A 13 -8.57 6.01 1.38
C LEU A 13 -9.97 6.38 0.90
N GLY A 14 -11.02 5.82 1.51
CA GLY A 14 -12.39 6.17 1.13
C GLY A 14 -12.70 7.64 1.37
N ALA A 15 -12.31 8.18 2.53
CA ALA A 15 -12.45 9.62 2.80
C ALA A 15 -11.64 10.47 1.81
N ALA A 16 -10.41 10.05 1.50
CA ALA A 16 -9.58 10.72 0.52
C ALA A 16 -10.26 10.78 -0.86
N PHE A 17 -10.79 9.66 -1.37
CA PHE A 17 -11.49 9.65 -2.65
C PHE A 17 -12.77 10.49 -2.65
N GLY A 18 -13.51 10.50 -1.54
CA GLY A 18 -14.66 11.40 -1.38
C GLY A 18 -14.26 12.88 -1.47
N LEU A 19 -13.13 13.27 -0.87
CA LEU A 19 -12.59 14.63 -0.96
C LEU A 19 -12.13 14.98 -2.38
N LEU A 20 -11.45 14.07 -3.07
CA LEU A 20 -10.96 14.28 -4.45
C LEU A 20 -12.14 14.48 -5.43
N ARG A 21 -13.13 13.58 -5.35
CA ARG A 21 -14.34 13.62 -6.19
C ARG A 21 -15.32 14.73 -5.76
N ASN A 22 -15.11 15.32 -4.59
CA ASN A 22 -16.06 16.21 -3.92
C ASN A 22 -17.48 15.62 -3.87
N LYS A 23 -17.55 14.33 -3.53
CA LYS A 23 -18.77 13.56 -3.39
C LYS A 23 -18.72 12.85 -2.04
N LYS A 24 -19.83 12.87 -1.29
CA LYS A 24 -19.96 12.07 -0.08
C LYS A 24 -19.95 10.59 -0.47
N ILE A 25 -19.18 9.80 0.28
CA ILE A 25 -19.15 8.34 0.12
C ILE A 25 -20.55 7.79 0.39
N THR A 26 -21.09 7.01 -0.54
CA THR A 26 -22.39 6.35 -0.36
C THR A 26 -22.29 5.20 0.65
N GLN A 27 -23.43 4.71 1.15
CA GLN A 27 -23.42 3.55 2.04
C GLN A 27 -22.84 2.30 1.33
N LYS A 28 -23.15 2.11 0.05
CA LYS A 28 -22.63 1.02 -0.77
C LYS A 28 -21.10 1.12 -0.95
N GLU A 29 -20.59 2.28 -1.37
CA GLU A 29 -19.15 2.53 -1.50
C GLU A 29 -18.42 2.29 -0.17
N ARG A 30 -19.02 2.72 0.96
CA ARG A 30 -18.45 2.50 2.30
C ARG A 30 -18.40 1.01 2.66
N LEU A 31 -19.49 0.27 2.46
CA LEU A 31 -19.55 -1.17 2.76
C LEU A 31 -18.52 -1.92 1.90
N ALA A 32 -18.55 -1.70 0.59
CA ALA A 32 -17.60 -2.32 -0.34
C ALA A 32 -16.14 -2.03 0.07
N SER A 33 -15.82 -0.78 0.42
CA SER A 33 -14.47 -0.42 0.86
C SER A 33 -14.08 -1.08 2.18
N THR A 34 -14.98 -1.15 3.16
CA THR A 34 -14.71 -1.81 4.46
C THR A 34 -14.41 -3.29 4.27
N TYR A 35 -15.24 -4.00 3.50
CA TYR A 35 -15.05 -5.43 3.28
C TYR A 35 -13.83 -5.73 2.43
N LEU A 36 -13.50 -4.89 1.44
CA LEU A 36 -12.23 -4.97 0.72
C LEU A 36 -11.02 -4.75 1.66
N GLY A 37 -11.14 -3.83 2.63
CA GLY A 37 -10.15 -3.62 3.68
C GLY A 37 -9.89 -4.89 4.51
N ALA A 38 -10.96 -5.57 4.91
CA ALA A 38 -10.87 -6.84 5.62
C ALA A 38 -10.26 -7.95 4.74
N MET A 39 -10.62 -7.99 3.45
CA MET A 39 -10.02 -8.92 2.48
C MET A 39 -8.52 -8.69 2.30
N THR A 40 -8.07 -7.44 2.27
CA THR A 40 -6.65 -7.11 2.03
C THR A 40 -5.76 -7.79 3.06
N GLY A 41 -6.11 -7.72 4.35
CA GLY A 41 -5.34 -8.38 5.41
C GLY A 41 -5.38 -9.92 5.35
N LEU A 42 -6.49 -10.51 4.91
CA LEU A 42 -6.57 -11.96 4.68
C LEU A 42 -5.74 -12.38 3.45
N GLY A 43 -5.78 -11.56 2.39
CA GLY A 43 -4.97 -11.74 1.19
C GLY A 43 -3.49 -11.76 1.53
N ASP A 44 -3.01 -10.75 2.26
CA ASP A 44 -1.61 -10.69 2.71
C ASP A 44 -1.22 -11.92 3.55
N ASP A 45 -2.11 -12.40 4.43
CA ASP A 45 -1.86 -13.60 5.24
C ASP A 45 -1.66 -14.86 4.37
N PHE A 46 -2.31 -14.98 3.21
CA PHE A 46 -2.11 -16.12 2.30
C PHE A 46 -0.69 -16.15 1.72
N PHE A 47 -0.09 -14.98 1.46
CA PHE A 47 1.28 -14.88 0.95
C PHE A 47 2.31 -14.96 2.08
N ASP A 48 2.13 -14.17 3.14
CA ASP A 48 3.16 -13.97 4.17
C ASP A 48 3.19 -15.08 5.23
N LYS A 49 2.02 -15.52 5.70
CA LYS A 49 1.90 -16.46 6.83
C LYS A 49 1.67 -17.88 6.37
N ASP A 50 0.65 -18.06 5.53
CA ASP A 50 0.25 -19.39 5.08
C ASP A 50 1.15 -19.90 3.95
N LYS A 51 1.88 -18.99 3.28
CA LYS A 51 2.81 -19.28 2.16
C LYS A 51 2.16 -20.22 1.15
N MET A 52 0.92 -19.91 0.78
CA MET A 52 0.16 -20.73 -0.17
C MET A 52 0.93 -20.86 -1.49
N ASP A 53 0.92 -22.05 -2.05
CA ASP A 53 1.53 -22.29 -3.35
C ASP A 53 0.80 -21.53 -4.48
N ASN A 54 1.52 -21.26 -5.57
CA ASN A 54 1.00 -20.49 -6.69
C ASN A 54 -0.28 -21.11 -7.31
N ASP A 55 -0.38 -22.43 -7.36
CA ASP A 55 -1.55 -23.10 -7.91
C ASP A 55 -2.77 -22.94 -6.99
N ALA A 56 -2.58 -22.97 -5.68
CA ALA A 56 -3.63 -22.69 -4.70
C ALA A 56 -4.10 -21.24 -4.79
N LEU A 57 -3.19 -20.28 -4.90
CA LEU A 57 -3.50 -18.86 -5.10
C LEU A 57 -4.27 -18.63 -6.41
N ASN A 58 -3.84 -19.25 -7.51
CA ASN A 58 -4.51 -19.15 -8.80
C ASN A 58 -5.92 -19.75 -8.76
N ARG A 59 -6.11 -20.91 -8.12
CA ARG A 59 -7.44 -21.50 -7.94
C ARG A 59 -8.36 -20.62 -7.09
N LEU A 60 -7.83 -20.01 -6.03
CA LEU A 60 -8.60 -19.07 -5.20
C LEU A 60 -8.99 -17.81 -5.98
N LEU A 61 -8.07 -17.25 -6.77
CA LEU A 61 -8.34 -16.11 -7.65
C LEU A 61 -9.39 -16.43 -8.72
N ASP A 62 -9.32 -17.62 -9.31
CA ASP A 62 -10.34 -18.05 -10.27
C ASP A 62 -11.70 -18.25 -9.59
N ALA A 63 -11.74 -18.80 -8.37
CA ALA A 63 -12.96 -18.92 -7.58
C ALA A 63 -13.58 -17.56 -7.21
N LEU A 64 -12.75 -16.54 -6.95
CA LEU A 64 -13.23 -15.17 -6.75
C LEU A 64 -13.91 -14.64 -8.01
N ILE A 65 -13.25 -14.73 -9.16
CA ILE A 65 -13.63 -13.95 -10.34
C ILE A 65 -14.65 -14.68 -11.23
N LYS A 66 -14.53 -16.00 -11.33
CA LYS A 66 -15.43 -16.83 -12.16
C LYS A 66 -16.57 -17.43 -11.33
N GLY A 67 -16.59 -17.16 -10.03
CA GLY A 67 -17.49 -17.80 -9.07
C GLY A 67 -16.92 -19.11 -8.52
N THR A 68 -17.50 -19.58 -7.42
CA THR A 68 -16.94 -20.72 -6.67
C THR A 68 -16.99 -22.01 -7.47
N GLY A 69 -17.97 -22.23 -8.35
CA GLY A 69 -18.10 -23.46 -9.13
C GLY A 69 -17.87 -24.72 -8.28
N ASN A 70 -16.83 -25.50 -8.62
CA ASN A 70 -16.39 -26.69 -7.87
C ASN A 70 -15.30 -26.42 -6.81
N TYR A 71 -14.85 -25.18 -6.65
CA TYR A 71 -13.87 -24.80 -5.64
C TYR A 71 -14.47 -24.93 -4.23
N LYS A 72 -13.86 -25.79 -3.42
CA LYS A 72 -14.22 -25.97 -2.00
C LYS A 72 -13.14 -25.29 -1.14
N PRO A 73 -13.50 -24.25 -0.36
CA PRO A 73 -12.57 -23.62 0.56
C PRO A 73 -11.99 -24.65 1.53
N LYS A 74 -10.66 -24.67 1.66
CA LYS A 74 -9.95 -25.64 2.49
C LYS A 74 -9.98 -25.29 3.97
N ASN A 75 -10.15 -24.02 4.29
CA ASN A 75 -10.11 -23.50 5.66
C ASN A 75 -11.03 -22.29 5.85
N THR A 76 -11.18 -21.86 7.10
CA THR A 76 -12.03 -20.73 7.47
C THR A 76 -11.56 -19.41 6.85
N LYS A 77 -10.25 -19.21 6.63
CA LYS A 77 -9.72 -17.98 6.02
C LYS A 77 -10.13 -17.88 4.55
N GLU A 78 -9.97 -18.95 3.77
CA GLU A 78 -10.41 -19.01 2.37
C GLU A 78 -11.91 -18.80 2.27
N LYS A 79 -12.71 -19.46 3.13
CA LYS A 79 -14.16 -19.28 3.16
C LYS A 79 -14.54 -17.84 3.47
N MET A 80 -13.91 -17.24 4.49
CA MET A 80 -14.13 -15.85 4.86
C MET A 80 -13.74 -14.91 3.71
N PHE A 81 -12.60 -15.11 3.07
CA PHE A 81 -12.14 -14.29 1.96
C PHE A 81 -13.13 -14.27 0.78
N LEU A 82 -13.66 -15.43 0.39
CA LEU A 82 -14.70 -15.53 -0.65
C LEU A 82 -16.02 -14.88 -0.21
N THR A 83 -16.45 -15.09 1.03
CA THR A 83 -17.67 -14.46 1.57
C THR A 83 -17.56 -12.94 1.58
N LEU A 84 -16.42 -12.40 2.03
CA LEU A 84 -16.18 -10.96 2.02
C LEU A 84 -16.20 -10.40 0.59
N TYR A 85 -15.64 -11.13 -0.37
CA TYR A 85 -15.66 -10.69 -1.76
C TYR A 85 -17.07 -10.60 -2.34
N GLN A 86 -17.91 -11.59 -2.04
CA GLN A 86 -19.30 -11.59 -2.45
C GLN A 86 -20.03 -10.34 -1.92
N ILE A 87 -19.77 -9.94 -0.68
CA ILE A 87 -20.35 -8.71 -0.11
C ILE A 87 -19.82 -7.45 -0.84
N VAL A 88 -18.55 -7.43 -1.24
CA VAL A 88 -18.00 -6.33 -2.07
C VAL A 88 -18.78 -6.21 -3.39
N LEU A 89 -19.01 -7.34 -4.08
CA LEU A 89 -19.74 -7.36 -5.35
C LEU A 89 -21.21 -6.95 -5.19
N GLU A 90 -21.89 -7.35 -4.11
CA GLU A 90 -23.27 -6.93 -3.84
C GLU A 90 -23.42 -5.42 -3.62
N ASN A 91 -22.33 -4.75 -3.22
CA ASN A 91 -22.30 -3.33 -2.91
C ASN A 91 -21.67 -2.46 -4.02
N THR A 92 -21.54 -2.99 -5.24
CA THR A 92 -21.02 -2.25 -6.39
C THR A 92 -21.63 -2.76 -7.68
N THR A 93 -21.69 -1.90 -8.70
CA THR A 93 -22.08 -2.28 -10.06
C THR A 93 -20.87 -2.55 -10.96
N ARG A 94 -19.65 -2.34 -10.46
CA ARG A 94 -18.40 -2.34 -11.25
C ARG A 94 -17.63 -3.67 -11.15
N HIS A 95 -18.34 -4.79 -11.24
CA HIS A 95 -17.78 -6.13 -11.01
C HIS A 95 -16.56 -6.41 -11.90
N GLU A 96 -16.64 -6.09 -13.19
CA GLU A 96 -15.55 -6.33 -14.14
C GLU A 96 -14.29 -5.56 -13.80
N LYS A 97 -14.39 -4.25 -13.51
CA LYS A 97 -13.23 -3.42 -13.16
C LYS A 97 -12.60 -3.89 -11.84
N ILE A 98 -13.41 -4.26 -10.84
CA ILE A 98 -12.90 -4.81 -9.58
C ILE A 98 -12.18 -6.13 -9.81
N ASN A 99 -12.76 -7.04 -10.59
CA ASN A 99 -12.14 -8.30 -10.98
C ASN A 99 -10.78 -8.06 -11.67
N GLN A 100 -10.69 -7.11 -12.59
CA GLN A 100 -9.44 -6.73 -13.25
C GLN A 100 -8.39 -6.21 -12.26
N CYS A 101 -8.79 -5.29 -11.36
CA CYS A 101 -7.89 -4.74 -10.35
C CYS A 101 -7.42 -5.80 -9.35
N ILE A 102 -8.28 -6.75 -8.94
CA ILE A 102 -7.90 -7.87 -8.07
C ILE A 102 -6.88 -8.76 -8.76
N ARG A 103 -7.06 -9.11 -10.04
CA ARG A 103 -6.04 -9.85 -10.80
C ARG A 103 -4.72 -9.10 -10.82
N ALA A 104 -4.74 -7.79 -11.03
CA ALA A 104 -3.53 -6.97 -11.03
C ALA A 104 -2.81 -7.01 -9.68
N VAL A 105 -3.54 -6.88 -8.56
CA VAL A 105 -2.99 -7.00 -7.20
C VAL A 105 -2.41 -8.40 -6.95
N PHE A 106 -3.13 -9.47 -7.30
CA PHE A 106 -2.63 -10.84 -7.17
C PHE A 106 -1.34 -11.06 -7.99
N ASN A 107 -1.30 -10.60 -9.23
CA ASN A 107 -0.10 -10.68 -10.07
C ASN A 107 1.08 -9.89 -9.50
N ALA A 108 0.82 -8.70 -8.92
CA ALA A 108 1.84 -7.91 -8.24
C ALA A 108 2.40 -8.63 -7.00
N GLN A 109 1.53 -9.27 -6.20
CA GLN A 109 1.94 -10.06 -5.04
C GLN A 109 2.74 -11.29 -5.47
N LEU A 110 2.32 -12.02 -6.51
CA LEU A 110 3.09 -13.13 -7.08
C LEU A 110 4.47 -12.67 -7.58
N LYS A 111 4.56 -11.52 -8.26
CA LYS A 111 5.86 -10.95 -8.69
C LYS A 111 6.74 -10.63 -7.48
N SER A 112 6.15 -10.22 -6.36
CA SER A 112 6.89 -9.89 -5.13
C SER A 112 7.53 -11.08 -4.43
N LEU A 113 7.10 -12.31 -4.73
CA LEU A 113 7.78 -13.52 -4.22
C LEU A 113 9.26 -13.58 -4.65
N LYS A 114 9.62 -12.93 -5.77
CA LYS A 114 11.03 -12.79 -6.20
C LYS A 114 11.88 -12.05 -5.17
N GLN A 115 11.30 -11.14 -4.38
CA GLN A 115 12.03 -10.38 -3.36
C GLN A 115 12.52 -11.27 -2.21
N ALA A 116 11.92 -12.45 -1.99
CA ALA A 116 12.38 -13.42 -0.99
C ALA A 116 13.33 -14.49 -1.57
N GLY A 117 13.64 -14.43 -2.86
CA GLY A 117 14.40 -15.45 -3.59
C GLY A 117 15.77 -14.96 -4.04
N SER A 118 16.03 -15.07 -5.36
CA SER A 118 17.30 -14.71 -5.98
C SER A 118 17.64 -13.22 -5.78
N PRO A 119 18.94 -12.85 -5.77
CA PRO A 119 19.35 -11.45 -5.72
C PRO A 119 18.68 -10.63 -6.84
N LEU A 120 18.06 -9.52 -6.46
CA LEU A 120 17.45 -8.57 -7.37
C LEU A 120 18.28 -7.29 -7.43
N ASN A 121 18.31 -6.63 -8.58
CA ASN A 121 18.91 -5.31 -8.68
C ASN A 121 17.95 -4.20 -8.16
N GLU A 122 18.49 -3.01 -7.89
CA GLU A 122 17.72 -1.86 -7.33
C GLU A 122 16.50 -1.49 -8.19
N ASN A 123 16.61 -1.59 -9.52
CA ASN A 123 15.51 -1.26 -10.43
C ASN A 123 14.38 -2.29 -10.38
N GLU A 124 14.71 -3.58 -10.30
CA GLU A 124 13.71 -4.66 -10.18
C GLU A 124 12.94 -4.53 -8.87
N ILE A 125 13.65 -4.28 -7.76
CA ILE A 125 13.03 -4.06 -6.44
C ILE A 125 12.10 -2.83 -6.53
N LYS A 126 12.59 -1.73 -7.10
CA LYS A 126 11.79 -0.51 -7.28
C LYS A 126 10.52 -0.78 -8.09
N GLU A 127 10.63 -1.49 -9.22
CA GLU A 127 9.49 -1.80 -10.07
C GLU A 127 8.43 -2.62 -9.31
N ILE A 128 8.85 -3.61 -8.52
CA ILE A 128 7.94 -4.42 -7.69
C ILE A 128 7.27 -3.55 -6.62
N THR A 129 8.04 -2.72 -5.89
CA THR A 129 7.51 -1.79 -4.88
C THR A 129 6.45 -0.85 -5.48
N LEU A 130 6.75 -0.24 -6.63
CA LEU A 130 5.80 0.65 -7.31
C LEU A 130 4.55 -0.09 -7.78
N LEU A 131 4.74 -1.27 -8.37
CA LEU A 131 3.63 -2.08 -8.88
C LEU A 131 2.67 -2.45 -7.76
N LYS A 132 3.15 -3.06 -6.66
CA LYS A 132 2.32 -3.48 -5.53
C LYS A 132 1.45 -2.35 -5.00
N GLY A 133 2.08 -1.22 -4.69
CA GLY A 133 1.37 -0.06 -4.14
C GLY A 133 0.39 0.56 -5.14
N GLY A 134 0.83 0.72 -6.39
CA GLY A 134 0.06 1.36 -7.44
C GLY A 134 -1.23 0.60 -7.78
N VAL A 135 -1.14 -0.71 -8.04
CA VAL A 135 -2.34 -1.51 -8.36
C VAL A 135 -3.28 -1.67 -7.16
N SER A 136 -2.74 -1.70 -5.93
CA SER A 136 -3.57 -1.69 -4.73
C SER A 136 -4.38 -0.41 -4.59
N LEU A 137 -3.78 0.77 -4.82
CA LEU A 137 -4.53 2.01 -4.72
C LEU A 137 -5.61 2.13 -5.82
N LEU A 138 -5.33 1.64 -7.03
CA LEU A 138 -6.31 1.55 -8.12
C LEU A 138 -7.46 0.59 -7.78
N LEU A 139 -7.17 -0.53 -7.13
CA LEU A 139 -8.21 -1.45 -6.65
C LEU A 139 -9.17 -0.75 -5.68
N TYR A 140 -8.67 -0.01 -4.70
CA TYR A 140 -9.56 0.74 -3.80
C TYR A 140 -10.36 1.82 -4.53
N ARG A 141 -9.76 2.51 -5.52
CA ARG A 141 -10.47 3.51 -6.32
C ARG A 141 -11.59 2.91 -7.17
N SER A 142 -11.45 1.66 -7.62
CA SER A 142 -12.43 0.97 -8.47
C SER A 142 -13.80 0.76 -7.79
N LEU A 143 -13.84 0.80 -6.45
CA LEU A 143 -15.06 0.65 -5.66
C LEU A 143 -16.01 1.85 -5.73
N PHE A 144 -15.50 3.01 -6.16
CA PHE A 144 -16.23 4.26 -6.14
C PHE A 144 -16.86 4.54 -7.50
N ASP A 145 -18.05 5.16 -7.49
CA ASP A 145 -18.76 5.51 -8.73
C ASP A 145 -17.91 6.44 -9.61
N ASN A 146 -18.14 6.39 -10.92
CA ASN A 146 -17.38 7.07 -11.97
C ASN A 146 -15.99 6.47 -12.18
N GLU A 147 -15.63 6.36 -13.46
CA GLU A 147 -14.33 5.88 -13.87
C GLU A 147 -13.25 6.90 -13.50
N ALA A 148 -12.08 6.39 -13.09
CA ALA A 148 -10.89 7.20 -13.01
C ALA A 148 -10.36 7.32 -14.44
N ASP A 149 -10.09 8.55 -14.89
CA ASP A 149 -9.40 8.75 -16.16
C ASP A 149 -7.91 8.39 -16.06
N GLU A 150 -7.22 8.38 -17.18
CA GLU A 150 -5.79 8.03 -17.24
C GLU A 150 -4.91 8.92 -16.34
N THR A 151 -5.24 10.21 -16.21
CA THR A 151 -4.46 11.14 -15.37
C THR A 151 -4.66 10.84 -13.88
N GLU A 152 -5.89 10.52 -13.47
CA GLU A 152 -6.19 10.05 -12.12
C GLU A 152 -5.52 8.71 -11.86
N GLU A 153 -5.60 7.75 -12.78
CA GLU A 153 -4.97 6.43 -12.62
C GLU A 153 -3.45 6.56 -12.47
N ARG A 154 -2.79 7.41 -13.26
CA ARG A 154 -1.35 7.69 -13.14
C ARG A 154 -0.98 8.33 -11.80
N MET A 155 -1.75 9.32 -11.35
CA MET A 155 -1.57 9.95 -10.04
C MET A 155 -1.69 8.90 -8.93
N LEU A 156 -2.75 8.08 -8.94
CA LEU A 156 -2.98 7.06 -7.93
C LEU A 156 -1.92 5.97 -7.96
N TYR A 157 -1.45 5.56 -9.13
CA TYR A 157 -0.36 4.60 -9.23
C TYR A 157 0.92 5.12 -8.56
N ALA A 158 1.28 6.39 -8.81
CA ALA A 158 2.44 7.04 -8.20
C ALA A 158 2.31 7.19 -6.67
N ILE A 159 1.14 7.63 -6.19
CA ILE A 159 0.85 7.73 -4.74
C ILE A 159 0.91 6.34 -4.09
N GLY A 160 0.33 5.32 -4.75
CA GLY A 160 0.35 3.94 -4.28
C GLY A 160 1.76 3.42 -4.11
N GLY A 161 2.64 3.62 -5.10
CA GLY A 161 4.05 3.26 -5.01
C GLY A 161 4.79 3.97 -3.85
N LEU A 162 4.48 5.25 -3.61
CA LEU A 162 5.01 5.99 -2.46
C LEU A 162 4.53 5.43 -1.12
N MET A 163 3.26 5.02 -1.04
CA MET A 163 2.70 4.35 0.14
C MET A 163 3.33 2.99 0.37
N GLN A 164 3.63 2.21 -0.67
CA GLN A 164 4.34 0.93 -0.52
C GLN A 164 5.77 1.14 0.00
N LEU A 165 6.53 2.09 -0.56
CA LEU A 165 7.85 2.40 -0.02
C LEU A 165 7.78 2.91 1.43
N SER A 166 6.71 3.62 1.78
CA SER A 166 6.46 4.01 3.17
C SER A 166 6.23 2.78 4.05
N ASN A 167 5.49 1.78 3.57
CA ASN A 167 5.30 0.52 4.28
C ASN A 167 6.63 -0.23 4.49
N ASP A 168 7.43 -0.38 3.44
CA ASP A 168 8.72 -1.07 3.50
C ASP A 168 9.68 -0.41 4.53
N LEU A 169 9.57 0.92 4.74
CA LEU A 169 10.32 1.62 5.80
C LEU A 169 9.88 1.18 7.21
N PHE A 170 8.58 1.06 7.44
CA PHE A 170 8.06 0.63 8.74
C PHE A 170 8.27 -0.87 8.99
N ASP A 171 8.29 -1.67 7.92
CA ASP A 171 8.49 -3.12 7.97
C ASP A 171 9.96 -3.55 7.87
N VAL A 172 10.92 -2.62 7.84
CA VAL A 172 12.36 -2.91 7.66
C VAL A 172 12.90 -4.02 8.58
N TYR A 173 12.44 -4.09 9.83
CA TYR A 173 12.79 -5.19 10.74
C TYR A 173 12.22 -6.54 10.27
N LYS A 174 10.91 -6.57 9.97
CA LYS A 174 10.19 -7.78 9.52
C LYS A 174 10.83 -8.29 8.23
N ASP A 175 11.00 -7.42 7.25
CA ASP A 175 11.53 -7.76 5.93
C ASP A 175 12.97 -8.24 6.02
N SER A 176 13.81 -7.60 6.85
CA SER A 176 15.19 -8.04 7.09
C SER A 176 15.25 -9.44 7.73
N CYS A 177 14.41 -9.72 8.73
CA CYS A 177 14.33 -11.05 9.35
C CYS A 177 13.85 -12.14 8.38
N SER A 178 12.97 -11.78 7.45
CA SER A 178 12.45 -12.68 6.43
C SER A 178 13.31 -12.76 5.17
N ASN A 179 14.47 -12.09 5.13
CA ASN A 179 15.33 -11.95 3.95
C ASN A 179 14.59 -11.44 2.70
N ILE A 180 13.62 -10.54 2.88
CA ILE A 180 12.90 -9.88 1.81
C ILE A 180 13.73 -8.68 1.34
N GLN A 181 14.04 -8.64 0.04
CA GLN A 181 14.77 -7.57 -0.64
C GLN A 181 13.81 -6.43 -1.00
N THR A 182 13.76 -5.39 -0.17
CA THR A 182 13.05 -4.13 -0.43
C THR A 182 14.05 -3.01 -0.69
N LEU A 183 13.58 -1.86 -1.16
CA LEU A 183 14.46 -0.70 -1.34
C LEU A 183 15.13 -0.29 -0.02
N VAL A 184 14.51 -0.59 1.11
CA VAL A 184 15.02 -0.26 2.45
C VAL A 184 16.03 -1.29 2.91
N THR A 185 15.73 -2.60 2.79
CA THR A 185 16.63 -3.65 3.27
C THR A 185 17.86 -3.83 2.40
N SER A 186 17.78 -3.44 1.12
CA SER A 186 18.88 -3.53 0.15
C SER A 186 19.72 -2.26 0.03
N CYS A 187 19.35 -1.14 0.67
CA CYS A 187 20.13 0.09 0.59
C CYS A 187 21.25 0.15 1.64
N SER A 188 22.40 0.69 1.26
CA SER A 188 23.51 0.99 2.17
C SER A 188 23.54 2.47 2.62
N ASP A 189 22.84 3.35 1.90
CA ASP A 189 22.71 4.78 2.23
C ASP A 189 21.22 5.21 2.23
N ILE A 190 20.68 5.35 3.43
CA ILE A 190 19.32 5.82 3.71
C ILE A 190 19.11 7.25 3.22
N ARG A 191 20.16 8.11 3.18
CA ARG A 191 20.03 9.48 2.67
C ARG A 191 19.77 9.47 1.16
N LYS A 192 20.40 8.54 0.43
CA LYS A 192 20.11 8.31 -1.00
C LYS A 192 18.66 7.87 -1.17
N LEU A 193 18.19 6.93 -0.35
CA LEU A 193 16.81 6.45 -0.39
C LEU A 193 15.79 7.55 -0.03
N ARG A 194 16.08 8.40 0.97
CA ARG A 194 15.28 9.57 1.31
C ARG A 194 15.14 10.52 0.12
N ASN A 195 16.22 10.77 -0.61
CA ASN A 195 16.18 11.60 -1.82
C ASN A 195 15.32 10.98 -2.92
N THR A 196 15.38 9.66 -3.10
CA THR A 196 14.49 8.93 -4.01
C THR A 196 13.03 9.07 -3.60
N TYR A 197 12.72 8.88 -2.32
CA TYR A 197 11.37 9.06 -1.77
C TYR A 197 10.84 10.47 -2.01
N LYS A 198 11.67 11.49 -1.75
CA LYS A 198 11.33 12.90 -1.97
C LYS A 198 11.02 13.20 -3.45
N LYS A 199 11.80 12.62 -4.38
CA LYS A 199 11.53 12.76 -5.83
C LYS A 199 10.20 12.12 -6.21
N MET A 200 9.94 10.89 -5.75
CA MET A 200 8.66 10.19 -5.98
C MET A 200 7.47 10.98 -5.41
N MET A 201 7.63 11.58 -4.24
CA MET A 201 6.61 12.45 -3.64
C MET A 201 6.31 13.66 -4.52
N TYR A 202 7.33 14.38 -5.00
CA TYR A 202 7.09 15.53 -5.89
C TYR A 202 6.48 15.14 -7.23
N GLU A 203 6.86 14.00 -7.79
CA GLU A 203 6.24 13.46 -9.00
C GLU A 203 4.76 13.15 -8.78
N ALA A 204 4.41 12.47 -7.69
CA ALA A 204 3.02 12.19 -7.33
C ALA A 204 2.20 13.48 -7.13
N LEU A 205 2.79 14.51 -6.51
CA LEU A 205 2.14 15.82 -6.35
C LEU A 205 1.93 16.52 -7.69
N ALA A 206 2.93 16.49 -8.57
CA ALA A 206 2.82 17.08 -9.91
C ALA A 206 1.68 16.41 -10.70
N LEU A 207 1.61 15.08 -10.70
CA LEU A 207 0.54 14.31 -11.33
C LEU A 207 -0.85 14.64 -10.74
N ALA A 208 -0.93 14.91 -9.44
CA ALA A 208 -2.21 15.28 -8.84
C ALA A 208 -2.80 16.57 -9.44
N TYR A 209 -1.94 17.54 -9.77
CA TYR A 209 -2.33 18.79 -10.41
C TYR A 209 -2.54 18.69 -11.93
N THR A 210 -2.25 17.56 -12.56
CA THR A 210 -2.63 17.30 -13.97
C THR A 210 -4.01 16.68 -14.13
N THR A 211 -4.65 16.25 -13.04
CA THR A 211 -6.01 15.68 -13.07
C THR A 211 -7.07 16.74 -13.38
N PRO A 212 -8.27 16.37 -13.89
CA PRO A 212 -9.32 17.33 -14.18
C PRO A 212 -10.04 17.86 -12.93
N TYR A 213 -9.66 17.40 -11.73
CA TYR A 213 -10.29 17.82 -10.49
C TYR A 213 -9.98 19.29 -10.16
N LYS A 214 -10.91 19.97 -9.48
CA LYS A 214 -10.68 21.33 -9.00
C LYS A 214 -9.48 21.35 -8.04
N LYS A 215 -8.63 22.37 -8.15
CA LYS A 215 -7.45 22.57 -7.27
C LYS A 215 -7.78 22.46 -5.79
N THR A 216 -8.96 22.92 -5.36
CA THR A 216 -9.42 22.82 -3.97
C THR A 216 -9.68 21.38 -3.52
N HIS A 217 -10.16 20.51 -4.42
CA HIS A 217 -10.38 19.09 -4.13
C HIS A 217 -9.06 18.34 -4.07
N ILE A 218 -8.15 18.62 -5.01
CA ILE A 218 -6.78 18.08 -5.02
C ILE A 218 -6.08 18.42 -3.70
N LYS A 219 -6.12 19.69 -3.27
CA LYS A 219 -5.54 20.09 -1.98
C LYS A 219 -6.14 19.36 -0.79
N LYS A 220 -7.47 19.17 -0.74
CA LYS A 220 -8.12 18.41 0.35
C LYS A 220 -7.69 16.94 0.34
N PHE A 221 -7.63 16.32 -0.84
CA PHE A 221 -7.15 14.96 -1.02
C PHE A 221 -5.71 14.80 -0.55
N LEU A 222 -4.80 15.65 -1.08
CA LEU A 222 -3.37 15.66 -0.73
C LEU A 222 -3.14 15.97 0.74
N PHE A 223 -3.92 16.87 1.34
CA PHE A 223 -3.86 17.13 2.78
C PHE A 223 -4.14 15.85 3.58
N PHE A 224 -5.19 15.14 3.19
CA PHE A 224 -5.66 13.97 3.92
C PHE A 224 -4.66 12.80 3.84
N ILE A 225 -4.12 12.51 2.64
CA ILE A 225 -3.12 11.44 2.47
C ILE A 225 -1.70 11.87 2.87
N GLY A 226 -1.41 13.17 2.80
CA GLY A 226 -0.07 13.73 3.01
C GLY A 226 0.44 13.50 4.43
N ILE A 227 -0.46 13.44 5.42
CA ILE A 227 -0.11 13.08 6.79
C ILE A 227 0.46 11.65 6.84
N ALA A 228 -0.17 10.69 6.15
CA ALA A 228 0.30 9.30 6.12
C ALA A 228 1.66 9.18 5.42
N ILE A 229 1.84 9.86 4.29
CA ILE A 229 3.10 9.95 3.53
C ILE A 229 4.20 10.57 4.41
N CYS A 230 3.90 11.64 5.15
CA CYS A 230 4.89 12.33 5.96
C CYS A 230 5.46 11.50 7.12
N ARG A 231 4.76 10.45 7.56
CA ARG A 231 5.25 9.55 8.61
C ARG A 231 6.55 8.84 8.18
N ALA A 232 6.74 8.61 6.87
CA ALA A 232 7.96 8.01 6.35
C ALA A 232 9.22 8.82 6.70
N TYR A 233 9.13 10.17 6.75
CA TYR A 233 10.27 11.02 7.11
C TYR A 233 10.72 10.84 8.56
N VAL A 234 9.80 10.49 9.46
CA VAL A 234 10.13 10.15 10.85
C VAL A 234 10.93 8.85 10.90
N CYS A 235 10.56 7.85 10.10
CA CYS A 235 11.32 6.61 9.97
C CYS A 235 12.70 6.89 9.36
N PHE A 236 12.78 7.71 8.30
CA PHE A 236 14.06 8.13 7.73
C PHE A 236 14.97 8.80 8.77
N ASP A 237 14.46 9.70 9.62
CA ASP A 237 15.27 10.33 10.68
C ASP A 237 15.86 9.30 11.64
N GLN A 238 15.11 8.24 11.95
CA GLN A 238 15.58 7.15 12.80
C GLN A 238 16.66 6.33 12.09
N LEU A 239 16.40 5.87 10.86
CA LEU A 239 17.33 5.02 10.11
C LEU A 239 18.62 5.74 9.71
N GLU A 240 18.56 7.04 9.39
CA GLU A 240 19.75 7.84 9.12
C GLU A 240 20.65 7.98 10.36
N LYS A 241 20.07 8.10 11.56
CA LYS A 241 20.86 8.09 12.81
C LYS A 241 21.56 6.76 13.02
N LEU A 242 20.90 5.64 12.73
CA LEU A 242 21.51 4.32 12.80
C LEU A 242 22.66 4.17 11.80
N GLN A 243 22.49 4.68 10.58
CA GLN A 243 23.55 4.72 9.57
C GLN A 243 24.73 5.58 10.04
N LEU A 244 24.48 6.77 10.57
CA LEU A 244 25.52 7.68 11.08
C LEU A 244 26.33 7.02 12.20
N ASN A 245 25.65 6.34 13.14
CA ASN A 245 26.28 5.64 14.24
C ASN A 245 27.05 4.38 13.81
N ASN A 246 26.86 3.92 12.56
CA ASN A 246 27.51 2.74 12.01
C ASN A 246 28.40 3.10 10.81
N ASN A 247 29.34 4.05 11.00
CA ASN A 247 30.34 4.45 10.00
C ASN A 247 29.73 4.89 8.65
N ASN A 248 28.59 5.58 8.67
CA ASN A 248 27.84 5.99 7.48
C ASN A 248 27.33 4.83 6.59
N TYR A 249 27.24 3.61 7.11
CA TYR A 249 26.77 2.42 6.39
C TYR A 249 25.52 1.83 7.05
N PHE A 250 24.43 1.72 6.28
CA PHE A 250 23.21 1.07 6.74
C PHE A 250 23.20 -0.41 6.37
N ASN A 251 22.98 -1.27 7.35
CA ASN A 251 22.64 -2.67 7.13
C ASN A 251 21.66 -3.12 8.21
N PRO A 252 20.40 -3.44 7.88
CA PRO A 252 19.39 -3.77 8.87
C PRO A 252 19.77 -4.98 9.74
N LYS A 253 20.60 -5.90 9.25
CA LYS A 253 21.07 -7.07 10.00
C LYS A 253 21.98 -6.72 11.19
N LEU A 254 22.50 -5.49 11.26
CA LEU A 254 23.37 -5.03 12.34
C LEU A 254 22.62 -4.41 13.52
N TYR A 255 21.32 -4.18 13.39
CA TYR A 255 20.54 -3.46 14.39
C TYR A 255 19.52 -4.36 15.09
N THR A 256 19.17 -4.01 16.32
CA THR A 256 18.14 -4.72 17.08
C THR A 256 16.73 -4.35 16.59
N ARG A 257 15.74 -5.18 16.95
CA ARG A 257 14.31 -4.89 16.72
C ARG A 257 13.89 -3.51 17.19
N LYS A 258 14.33 -3.11 18.38
CA LYS A 258 13.94 -1.84 19.01
C LYS A 258 14.49 -0.64 18.24
N GLU A 259 15.64 -0.79 17.62
CA GLU A 259 16.28 0.25 16.81
C GLU A 259 15.62 0.40 15.43
N LEU A 260 15.18 -0.71 14.83
CA LEU A 260 14.58 -0.70 13.50
C LEU A 260 13.08 -0.34 13.49
N ILE A 261 12.33 -0.62 14.55
CA ILE A 261 10.91 -0.30 14.60
C ILE A 261 10.70 1.19 14.88
N CYS A 262 10.16 1.92 13.89
CA CYS A 262 9.71 3.29 14.06
C CYS A 262 8.31 3.33 14.66
N ASP A 263 8.23 3.39 15.99
CA ASP A 263 6.97 3.43 16.73
C ASP A 263 6.24 4.77 16.57
N MET A 264 5.19 4.78 15.76
CA MET A 264 4.38 5.97 15.47
C MET A 264 3.29 6.27 16.51
N GLU A 265 3.12 5.42 17.53
CA GLU A 265 2.19 5.68 18.65
C GLU A 265 2.78 6.72 19.62
N LYS A 266 4.10 6.96 19.55
CA LYS A 266 4.77 7.98 20.36
C LYS A 266 4.32 9.39 19.95
N PRO A 267 3.86 10.24 20.89
CA PRO A 267 3.41 11.61 20.59
C PRO A 267 4.46 12.45 19.83
N ARG A 268 5.74 12.30 20.17
CA ARG A 268 6.85 12.99 19.48
C ARG A 268 6.94 12.65 17.98
N ASN A 269 6.62 11.42 17.59
CA ASN A 269 6.68 10.93 16.22
C ASN A 269 5.45 11.42 15.43
N LEU A 270 4.29 11.48 16.07
CA LEU A 270 3.10 12.12 15.51
C LEU A 270 3.34 13.62 15.26
N LEU A 271 3.88 14.35 16.24
CA LEU A 271 4.24 15.77 16.09
C LEU A 271 5.28 15.99 14.99
N SER A 272 6.29 15.12 14.90
CA SER A 272 7.29 15.16 13.83
C SER A 272 6.66 14.98 12.45
N SER A 273 5.66 14.10 12.32
CA SER A 273 4.91 13.92 11.06
C SER A 273 4.18 15.19 10.64
N ILE A 274 3.54 15.89 11.59
CA ILE A 274 2.87 17.17 11.34
C ILE A 274 3.90 18.25 10.94
N ARG A 275 5.07 18.27 11.57
CA ARG A 275 6.16 19.19 11.18
C ARG A 275 6.61 18.94 9.74
N TYR A 276 6.77 17.68 9.33
CA TYR A 276 7.10 17.33 7.95
C TYR A 276 6.00 17.73 6.97
N TYR A 277 4.75 17.50 7.33
CA TYR A 277 3.60 17.94 6.55
C TYR A 277 3.65 19.46 6.28
N ASN A 278 3.86 20.27 7.32
CA ASN A 278 3.97 21.71 7.21
C ASN A 278 5.19 22.17 6.39
N ARG A 279 6.28 21.39 6.40
CA ARG A 279 7.50 21.67 5.62
C ARG A 279 7.29 21.43 4.12
N TYR A 280 6.63 20.34 3.76
CA TYR A 280 6.45 19.95 2.36
C TYR A 280 5.21 20.55 1.70
N ARG A 281 4.28 21.11 2.49
CA ARG A 281 3.11 21.88 2.02
C ARG A 281 2.39 21.22 0.85
N PHE A 282 1.89 20.00 1.10
CA PHE A 282 0.92 19.31 0.24
C PHE A 282 -0.24 20.23 -0.17
#